data_AF-A0A395T0D8-F1
#
_entry.id   AF-A0A395T0D8-F1
#
_cell.length_a   1.000
_cell.length_b   1.000
_cell.length_c   1.000
_cell.angle_alpha   90.00
_cell.angle_beta   90.00
_cell.angle_gamma   90.00
#
_symmetry.space_group_name_H-M   'P 1'
#
loop_
_entity.id
_entity.type
_entity.pdbx_description
1 polymer ?
#
loop_
_entity_poly.entity_id
_entity_poly.type
_entity_poly.pdbx_seq_one_letter_code
_entity_poly.pdbx_strand_id
1 'polypeptide(L)'
;MDPLSITAGVVGVAVPALQCIHKLRKTIQAILDAPSEIASLGEELMAIEQAIDSLQEVSDQQWQSLGESVVTQSKTGMNLCRKSCNKFQAAIDHWTRHGQDGKLSWRDRTAIGIFGQDQIKSTSSQLQNCKNTLTWVVSIATLRNSLQQTSVNEETRAMVLTKEIEIAKVITTTERQLVEVNTRLDRLRLELSEVFEETPEQINAKDQVETERHAMQKSLDLLKTLNENVQSAANDIRKGQCQTVNTMSFGDHNRGVQTGISNAPINFSIGQGRGI
;
A
#
# COMPACT_ATOMS: atom_id res chain seq x y z
N MET A 1 10.69 -2.77 -21.25
CA MET A 1 9.64 -1.78 -21.00
C MET A 1 10.29 -0.41 -21.03
N ASP A 2 9.74 0.53 -21.79
CA ASP A 2 10.25 1.90 -21.81
C ASP A 2 9.98 2.59 -20.46
N PRO A 3 10.97 3.27 -19.85
CA PRO A 3 10.82 3.90 -18.55
C PRO A 3 9.60 4.83 -18.49
N LEU A 4 9.46 5.74 -19.47
CA LEU A 4 8.35 6.69 -19.58
C LEU A 4 6.95 6.05 -19.64
N SER A 5 6.85 4.75 -19.90
CA SER A 5 5.58 4.02 -19.95
C SER A 5 5.08 3.57 -18.58
N ILE A 6 5.94 3.52 -17.55
CA ILE A 6 5.56 2.90 -16.26
C ILE A 6 4.71 3.86 -15.45
N THR A 7 5.22 5.06 -15.12
CA THR A 7 4.48 6.10 -14.41
C THR A 7 3.24 6.47 -15.19
N ALA A 8 3.31 6.67 -16.50
CA ALA A 8 2.13 6.94 -17.32
C ALA A 8 1.03 5.86 -17.17
N GLY A 9 1.43 4.58 -17.15
CA GLY A 9 0.50 3.48 -16.94
C GLY A 9 -0.07 3.39 -15.52
N VAL A 10 0.67 3.81 -14.50
CA VAL A 10 0.18 3.88 -13.10
C VAL A 10 -0.77 5.07 -12.96
N VAL A 11 -0.34 6.26 -13.42
CA VAL A 11 -1.12 7.51 -13.41
C VAL A 11 -2.44 7.33 -14.15
N GLY A 12 -2.45 6.63 -15.28
CA GLY A 12 -3.66 6.34 -16.05
C GLY A 12 -4.75 5.59 -15.26
N VAL A 13 -4.37 4.86 -14.20
CA VAL A 13 -5.31 4.21 -13.27
C VAL A 13 -5.53 5.03 -12.00
N ALA A 14 -4.51 5.76 -11.55
CA ALA A 14 -4.55 6.61 -10.36
C ALA A 14 -5.55 7.77 -10.50
N VAL A 15 -5.53 8.49 -11.62
CA VAL A 15 -6.39 9.65 -11.88
C VAL A 15 -7.89 9.32 -11.74
N PRO A 16 -8.44 8.29 -12.42
CA PRO A 16 -9.86 7.99 -12.26
C PRO A 16 -10.20 7.44 -10.86
N ALA A 17 -9.25 6.85 -10.14
CA ALA A 17 -9.45 6.48 -8.73
C ALA A 17 -9.56 7.73 -7.85
N LEU A 18 -8.64 8.68 -8.02
CA LEU A 18 -8.63 9.97 -7.31
C LEU A 18 -9.92 10.75 -7.55
N GLN A 19 -10.37 10.85 -8.81
CA GLN A 19 -11.62 11.52 -9.16
C GLN A 19 -12.82 10.92 -8.44
N CYS A 20 -12.89 9.59 -8.33
CA CYS A 20 -13.95 8.92 -7.60
C CYS A 20 -13.91 9.32 -6.11
N ILE A 21 -12.74 9.22 -5.48
CA ILE A 21 -12.56 9.51 -4.05
C ILE A 21 -12.93 10.97 -3.76
N HIS A 22 -12.53 11.88 -4.63
CA HIS A 22 -12.85 13.30 -4.52
C HIS A 22 -14.36 13.57 -4.65
N LYS A 23 -15.03 12.90 -5.59
CA LYS A 23 -16.49 12.96 -5.72
C LYS A 23 -17.17 12.45 -4.45
N LEU A 24 -16.71 11.31 -3.93
CA LEU A 24 -17.27 10.67 -2.75
C LEU A 24 -17.11 11.53 -1.50
N ARG A 25 -15.91 12.09 -1.28
CA ARG A 25 -15.65 13.00 -0.17
C ARG A 25 -16.53 14.25 -0.23
N LYS A 26 -16.67 14.87 -1.42
CA LYS A 26 -17.59 16.00 -1.62
C LYS A 26 -19.04 15.63 -1.30
N THR A 27 -19.46 14.45 -1.73
CA THR A 27 -20.81 13.95 -1.46
C THR A 27 -21.02 13.77 0.04
N ILE A 28 -20.08 13.13 0.74
CA ILE A 28 -20.13 12.97 2.20
C ILE A 28 -20.14 14.31 2.94
N GLN A 29 -19.30 15.27 2.53
CA GLN A 29 -19.24 16.60 3.14
C GLN A 29 -20.52 17.42 2.93
N ALA A 30 -21.27 17.17 1.86
CA ALA A 30 -22.55 17.83 1.60
C ALA A 30 -23.70 17.27 2.47
N ILE A 31 -23.51 16.14 3.15
CA ILE A 31 -24.50 15.55 4.05
C ILE A 31 -24.44 16.29 5.40
N LEU A 32 -25.42 17.17 5.64
CA LEU A 32 -25.48 18.01 6.85
C LEU A 32 -25.58 17.21 8.16
N ASP A 33 -26.28 16.07 8.14
CA ASP A 33 -26.50 15.20 9.30
C ASP A 33 -25.85 13.82 9.12
N ALA A 34 -24.59 13.79 8.67
CA ALA A 34 -23.88 12.52 8.47
C ALA A 34 -23.67 11.81 9.82
N PRO A 35 -24.04 10.51 9.95
CA PRO A 35 -23.63 9.68 11.08
C PRO A 35 -22.10 9.71 11.24
N SER A 36 -21.61 9.56 12.47
CA SER A 36 -20.18 9.62 12.80
C SER A 36 -19.29 8.71 11.94
N GLU A 37 -19.82 7.54 11.56
CA GLU A 37 -19.18 6.53 10.73
C GLU A 37 -19.01 6.98 9.27
N ILE A 38 -19.95 7.79 8.77
CA ILE A 38 -19.86 8.41 7.45
C ILE A 38 -18.93 9.63 7.51
N ALA A 39 -18.98 10.39 8.59
CA ALA A 39 -18.10 11.54 8.79
C ALA A 39 -16.62 11.12 8.89
N SER A 40 -16.31 10.06 9.65
CA SER A 40 -14.94 9.52 9.74
C SER A 40 -14.41 9.06 8.39
N LEU A 41 -15.29 8.56 7.51
CA LEU A 41 -14.93 8.19 6.16
C LEU A 41 -14.46 9.38 5.31
N GLY A 42 -14.93 10.61 5.60
CA GLY A 42 -14.45 11.83 4.93
C GLY A 42 -12.95 12.08 5.15
N GLU A 43 -12.49 11.92 6.39
CA GLU A 43 -11.07 12.04 6.76
C GLU A 43 -10.24 10.91 6.15
N GLU A 44 -10.79 9.69 6.17
CA GLU A 44 -10.18 8.53 5.53
C GLU A 44 -9.98 8.74 4.02
N LEU A 45 -10.97 9.30 3.33
CA LEU A 45 -10.90 9.61 1.91
C LEU A 45 -9.86 10.68 1.62
N MET A 46 -9.74 11.72 2.46
CA MET A 46 -8.69 12.74 2.32
C MET A 46 -7.28 12.12 2.38
N ALA A 47 -7.06 11.19 3.32
CA ALA A 47 -5.78 10.49 3.41
C ALA A 47 -5.51 9.59 2.19
N ILE A 48 -6.54 9.04 1.55
CA ILE A 48 -6.40 8.28 0.29
C ILE A 48 -6.10 9.22 -0.88
N GLU A 49 -6.72 10.41 -0.96
CA GLU A 49 -6.39 11.44 -1.96
C GLU A 49 -4.89 11.74 -1.90
N GLN A 50 -4.38 12.05 -0.71
CA GLN A 50 -2.95 12.34 -0.49
C GLN A 50 -2.04 11.16 -0.87
N ALA A 51 -2.45 9.92 -0.55
CA ALA A 51 -1.68 8.74 -0.93
C ALA A 51 -1.63 8.54 -2.46
N ILE A 52 -2.73 8.80 -3.16
CA ILE A 52 -2.79 8.71 -4.63
C ILE A 52 -2.02 9.85 -5.29
N ASP A 53 -2.09 11.07 -4.77
CA ASP A 53 -1.28 12.19 -5.25
C ASP A 53 0.22 11.89 -5.09
N SER A 54 0.64 11.44 -3.91
CA SER A 54 2.04 11.03 -3.68
C SER A 54 2.49 9.90 -4.61
N LEU A 55 1.57 8.99 -4.97
CA LEU A 55 1.84 7.90 -5.91
C LEU A 55 2.10 8.41 -7.33
N GLN A 56 1.43 9.48 -7.74
CA GLN A 56 1.62 10.09 -9.07
C GLN A 56 2.97 10.80 -9.19
N GLU A 57 3.57 11.19 -8.07
CA GLU A 57 4.91 11.80 -8.01
C GLU A 57 6.05 10.76 -8.05
N VAL A 58 5.74 9.46 -7.94
CA VAL A 58 6.74 8.40 -8.04
C VAL A 58 7.25 8.32 -9.48
N SER A 59 8.56 8.54 -9.63
CA SER A 59 9.26 8.52 -10.92
C SER A 59 9.38 7.12 -11.52
N ASP A 60 9.60 7.04 -12.83
CA ASP A 60 9.80 5.77 -13.54
C ASP A 60 10.97 4.95 -12.97
N GLN A 61 12.06 5.64 -12.60
CA GLN A 61 13.22 5.00 -11.96
C GLN A 61 12.84 4.35 -10.62
N GLN A 62 12.03 5.04 -9.81
CA GLN A 62 11.53 4.51 -8.55
C GLN A 62 10.64 3.29 -8.78
N TRP A 63 9.70 3.35 -9.72
CA TRP A 63 8.88 2.20 -10.08
C TRP A 63 9.70 1.01 -10.57
N GLN A 64 10.71 1.28 -11.41
CA GLN A 64 11.61 0.25 -11.90
C GLN A 64 12.40 -0.40 -10.76
N SER A 65 12.79 0.37 -9.74
CA SER A 65 13.49 -0.14 -8.56
C SER A 65 12.64 -1.04 -7.64
N LEU A 66 11.31 -0.91 -7.73
CA LEU A 66 10.32 -1.73 -7.01
C LEU A 66 9.95 -3.02 -7.76
N GLY A 67 10.19 -3.04 -9.07
CA GLY A 67 9.92 -4.19 -9.93
C GLY A 67 8.51 -4.24 -10.51
N GLU A 68 8.37 -4.99 -11.60
CA GLU A 68 7.14 -5.11 -12.40
C GLU A 68 5.95 -5.66 -11.60
N SER A 69 6.22 -6.56 -10.65
CA SER A 69 5.20 -7.14 -9.79
C SER A 69 4.51 -6.06 -8.94
N VAL A 70 5.29 -5.18 -8.30
CA VAL A 70 4.75 -4.05 -7.52
C VAL A 70 3.93 -3.13 -8.40
N VAL A 71 4.44 -2.75 -9.58
CA VAL A 71 3.72 -1.90 -10.55
C VAL A 71 2.35 -2.51 -10.92
N THR A 72 2.34 -3.78 -11.30
CA THR A 72 1.12 -4.48 -11.76
C THR A 72 0.10 -4.62 -10.63
N GLN A 73 0.57 -4.98 -9.45
CA GLN A 73 -0.27 -5.13 -8.27
C GLN A 73 -0.78 -3.77 -7.77
N SER A 74 0.01 -2.69 -7.84
CA SER A 74 -0.45 -1.33 -7.53
C SER A 74 -1.56 -0.87 -8.47
N LYS A 75 -1.41 -1.10 -9.78
CA LYS A 75 -2.48 -0.82 -10.77
C LYS A 75 -3.75 -1.62 -10.47
N THR A 76 -3.61 -2.88 -10.08
CA THR A 76 -4.73 -3.74 -9.68
C THR A 76 -5.41 -3.20 -8.43
N GLY A 77 -4.63 -2.87 -7.40
CA GLY A 77 -5.11 -2.28 -6.15
C GLY A 77 -5.90 -1.00 -6.40
N MET A 78 -5.34 -0.03 -7.11
CA MET A 78 -6.03 1.23 -7.44
C MET A 78 -7.34 1.01 -8.21
N ASN A 79 -7.36 0.07 -9.16
CA ASN A 79 -8.59 -0.26 -9.87
C ASN A 79 -9.67 -0.84 -8.94
N LEU A 80 -9.27 -1.66 -7.97
CA LEU A 80 -10.19 -2.17 -6.95
C LEU A 80 -10.68 -1.05 -6.05
N CYS A 81 -9.80 -0.14 -5.61
CA CYS A 81 -10.20 1.05 -4.84
C CYS A 81 -11.24 1.90 -5.59
N ARG A 82 -11.00 2.14 -6.89
CA ARG A 82 -11.92 2.87 -7.76
C ARG A 82 -13.28 2.16 -7.86
N LYS A 83 -13.29 0.84 -8.01
CA LYS A 83 -14.53 0.05 -8.06
C LYS A 83 -15.31 0.15 -6.74
N SER A 84 -14.64 -0.01 -5.60
CA SER A 84 -15.26 0.10 -4.27
C SER A 84 -15.80 1.50 -4.01
N CYS A 85 -15.02 2.53 -4.38
CA CYS A 85 -15.45 3.91 -4.32
C CYS A 85 -16.70 4.18 -5.18
N ASN A 86 -16.74 3.69 -6.43
CA ASN A 86 -17.90 3.88 -7.31
C ASN A 86 -19.14 3.15 -6.77
N LYS A 87 -18.98 1.93 -6.25
CA LYS A 87 -20.08 1.15 -5.64
C LYS A 87 -20.67 1.91 -4.44
N PHE A 88 -19.81 2.52 -3.63
CA PHE A 88 -20.24 3.26 -2.47
C PHE A 88 -20.84 4.63 -2.80
N GLN A 89 -20.28 5.35 -3.78
CA GLN A 89 -20.92 6.55 -4.32
C GLN A 89 -22.34 6.25 -4.80
N ALA A 90 -22.54 5.16 -5.54
CA ALA A 90 -23.88 4.76 -6.00
C ALA A 90 -24.82 4.44 -4.84
N ALA A 91 -24.31 3.83 -3.76
CA ALA A 91 -25.08 3.57 -2.55
C ALA A 91 -25.49 4.88 -1.84
N ILE A 92 -24.57 5.82 -1.67
CA ILE A 92 -24.88 7.15 -1.11
C ILE A 92 -25.87 7.90 -2.00
N ASP A 93 -25.66 7.93 -3.32
CA ASP A 93 -26.57 8.58 -4.27
C ASP A 93 -27.98 7.98 -4.18
N HIS A 94 -28.08 6.65 -3.98
CA HIS A 94 -29.34 5.97 -3.77
C HIS A 94 -30.01 6.36 -2.43
N TRP A 95 -29.25 6.37 -1.33
CA TRP A 95 -29.74 6.73 0.00
C TRP A 95 -30.14 8.20 0.11
N THR A 96 -29.51 9.09 -0.65
CA THR A 96 -29.73 10.54 -0.58
C THR A 96 -30.75 11.06 -1.62
N ARG A 97 -31.25 10.19 -2.49
CA ARG A 97 -32.09 10.54 -3.66
C ARG A 97 -33.37 11.32 -3.33
N HIS A 98 -33.90 11.19 -2.11
CA HIS A 98 -35.17 11.79 -1.70
C HIS A 98 -35.03 12.96 -0.71
N GLY A 99 -33.79 13.36 -0.37
CA GLY A 99 -33.52 14.50 0.49
C GLY A 99 -33.72 15.84 -0.24
N GLN A 100 -34.48 16.77 0.36
CA GLN A 100 -34.56 18.16 -0.10
C GLN A 100 -33.45 18.97 0.59
N ASP A 101 -32.73 19.80 -0.17
CA ASP A 101 -31.74 20.78 0.34
C ASP A 101 -30.62 20.20 1.24
N GLY A 102 -30.04 19.06 0.88
CA GLY A 102 -28.88 18.48 1.60
C GLY A 102 -29.22 17.86 2.97
N LYS A 103 -30.50 17.84 3.35
CA LYS A 103 -30.99 17.07 4.50
C LYS A 103 -31.34 15.66 4.07
N LEU A 104 -30.75 14.67 4.75
CA LEU A 104 -31.24 13.30 4.69
C LEU A 104 -32.70 13.31 5.14
N SER A 105 -33.62 12.80 4.32
CA SER A 105 -34.99 12.61 4.79
C SER A 105 -34.96 11.65 5.98
N TRP A 106 -35.88 11.76 6.93
CA TRP A 106 -35.95 10.81 8.06
C TRP A 106 -36.03 9.35 7.56
N ARG A 107 -36.63 9.10 6.38
CA ARG A 107 -36.63 7.77 5.74
C ARG A 107 -35.23 7.33 5.27
N ASP A 108 -34.38 8.26 4.86
CA ASP A 108 -32.99 8.01 4.45
C ASP A 108 -32.11 7.70 5.67
N ARG A 109 -32.42 8.30 6.83
CA ARG A 109 -31.74 8.01 8.11
C ARG A 109 -32.01 6.58 8.60
N THR A 110 -33.23 6.07 8.48
CA THR A 110 -33.55 4.66 8.81
C THR A 110 -33.00 3.68 7.77
N ALA A 111 -32.93 4.05 6.49
CA ALA A 111 -32.30 3.22 5.45
C ALA A 111 -30.78 3.06 5.69
N ILE A 112 -30.08 4.14 6.05
CA ILE A 112 -28.66 4.10 6.44
C ILE A 112 -28.45 3.30 7.73
N GLY A 113 -29.34 3.47 8.72
CA GLY A 113 -29.27 2.79 10.01
C GLY A 113 -29.60 1.29 10.00
N ILE A 114 -30.36 0.80 9.01
CA ILE A 114 -30.77 -0.62 8.93
C ILE A 114 -30.03 -1.37 7.80
N PHE A 115 -29.75 -0.72 6.67
CA PHE A 115 -29.17 -1.38 5.48
C PHE A 115 -27.78 -0.84 5.09
N GLY A 116 -27.43 0.38 5.52
CA GLY A 116 -26.18 1.04 5.12
C GLY A 116 -24.97 0.64 5.95
N GLN A 117 -25.13 0.24 7.21
CA GLN A 117 -24.01 0.11 8.14
C GLN A 117 -22.98 -0.95 7.73
N ASP A 118 -23.44 -2.11 7.28
CA ASP A 118 -22.57 -3.18 6.77
C ASP A 118 -21.86 -2.79 5.46
N GLN A 119 -22.54 -2.01 4.61
CA GLN A 119 -21.97 -1.49 3.37
C GLN A 119 -20.96 -0.39 3.61
N ILE A 120 -21.23 0.52 4.55
CA ILE A 120 -20.31 1.57 5.01
C ILE A 120 -19.07 0.92 5.62
N LYS A 121 -19.25 -0.05 6.54
CA LYS A 121 -18.14 -0.74 7.20
C LYS A 121 -17.26 -1.49 6.20
N SER A 122 -17.86 -2.26 5.29
CA SER A 122 -17.14 -2.99 4.24
C SER A 122 -16.40 -2.05 3.28
N THR A 123 -17.04 -0.94 2.87
CA THR A 123 -16.39 0.03 1.99
C THR A 123 -15.25 0.75 2.71
N SER A 124 -15.46 1.21 3.94
CA SER A 124 -14.41 1.82 4.77
C SER A 124 -13.22 0.86 4.92
N SER A 125 -13.46 -0.42 5.23
CA SER A 125 -12.44 -1.46 5.28
C SER A 125 -11.63 -1.56 3.96
N GLN A 126 -12.31 -1.60 2.82
CA GLN A 126 -11.67 -1.65 1.50
C GLN A 126 -10.87 -0.38 1.19
N LEU A 127 -11.40 0.79 1.54
CA LEU A 127 -10.74 2.08 1.36
C LEU A 127 -9.53 2.26 2.30
N GLN A 128 -9.61 1.79 3.54
CA GLN A 128 -8.48 1.76 4.48
C GLN A 128 -7.36 0.85 3.97
N ASN A 129 -7.70 -0.33 3.46
CA ASN A 129 -6.71 -1.22 2.85
C ASN A 129 -6.07 -0.58 1.63
N CYS A 130 -6.86 0.08 0.78
CA CYS A 130 -6.35 0.86 -0.34
C CYS A 130 -5.33 1.90 0.13
N LYS A 131 -5.71 2.72 1.11
CA LYS A 131 -4.85 3.76 1.72
C LYS A 131 -3.52 3.16 2.15
N ASN A 132 -3.59 2.17 3.04
CA ASN A 132 -2.41 1.59 3.68
C ASN A 132 -1.47 1.01 2.61
N THR A 133 -2.00 0.24 1.67
CA THR A 133 -1.20 -0.36 0.60
C THR A 133 -0.54 0.71 -0.28
N LEU A 134 -1.25 1.76 -0.70
CA LEU A 134 -0.68 2.82 -1.54
C LEU A 134 0.36 3.65 -0.80
N THR A 135 0.11 4.01 0.47
CA THR A 135 1.09 4.70 1.32
C THR A 135 2.37 3.88 1.46
N TRP A 136 2.25 2.54 1.58
CA TRP A 136 3.41 1.65 1.61
C TRP A 136 4.19 1.66 0.31
N VAL A 137 3.52 1.63 -0.85
CA VAL A 137 4.20 1.72 -2.16
C VAL A 137 5.05 2.98 -2.23
N VAL A 138 4.47 4.14 -1.89
CA VAL A 138 5.20 5.43 -1.86
C VAL A 138 6.35 5.38 -0.85
N SER A 139 6.10 4.89 0.36
CA SER A 139 7.13 4.81 1.40
C SER A 139 8.33 3.95 0.99
N ILE A 140 8.09 2.80 0.33
CA ILE A 140 9.18 1.93 -0.14
C ILE A 140 9.85 2.52 -1.39
N ALA A 141 9.11 3.16 -2.29
CA ALA A 141 9.69 3.89 -3.42
C ALA A 141 10.69 4.96 -2.97
N THR A 142 10.30 5.75 -1.95
CA THR A 142 11.14 6.79 -1.36
C THR A 142 12.36 6.18 -0.65
N LEU A 143 12.17 5.09 0.10
CA LEU A 143 13.28 4.39 0.74
C LEU A 143 14.31 3.91 -0.29
N ARG A 144 13.85 3.25 -1.36
CA ARG A 144 14.72 2.72 -2.41
C ARG A 144 15.48 3.82 -3.12
N ASN A 145 14.83 4.94 -3.41
CA ASN A 145 15.49 6.11 -3.98
C ASN A 145 16.57 6.68 -3.04
N SER A 146 16.25 6.82 -1.75
CA SER A 146 17.21 7.30 -0.74
C SER A 146 18.45 6.41 -0.65
N LEU A 147 18.27 5.09 -0.69
CA LEU A 147 19.36 4.12 -0.70
C LEU A 147 20.22 4.15 -1.98
N GLN A 148 19.66 4.59 -3.11
CA GLN A 148 20.42 4.78 -4.35
C GLN A 148 21.22 6.10 -4.35
N GLN A 149 20.70 7.14 -3.71
CA GLN A 149 21.30 8.49 -3.73
C GLN A 149 22.32 8.73 -2.61
N THR A 150 22.19 8.02 -1.48
CA THR A 150 22.99 8.30 -0.28
C THR A 150 23.95 7.15 0.00
N SER A 151 25.18 7.46 0.45
CA SER A 151 26.08 6.43 0.96
C SER A 151 25.45 5.75 2.18
N VAL A 152 25.41 4.42 2.19
CA VAL A 152 24.81 3.64 3.27
C VAL A 152 25.49 3.94 4.60
N ASN A 153 24.79 4.66 5.48
CA ASN A 153 25.22 5.02 6.82
C ASN A 153 24.29 4.39 7.88
N GLU A 154 24.56 4.63 9.16
CA GLU A 154 23.77 4.07 10.25
C GLU A 154 22.30 4.53 10.24
N GLU A 155 22.04 5.77 9.82
CA GLU A 155 20.69 6.32 9.70
C GLU A 155 19.87 5.60 8.62
N THR A 156 20.46 5.35 7.44
CA THR A 156 19.80 4.57 6.37
C THR A 156 19.52 3.13 6.81
N ARG A 157 20.40 2.52 7.62
CA ARG A 157 20.17 1.19 8.20
C ARG A 157 19.01 1.18 9.17
N ALA A 158 19.01 2.13 10.11
CA ALA A 158 17.92 2.29 11.06
C ALA A 158 16.58 2.48 10.33
N MET A 159 16.56 3.31 9.28
CA MET A 159 15.37 3.52 8.46
C MET A 159 14.86 2.23 7.80
N VAL A 160 15.76 1.41 7.23
CA VAL A 160 15.39 0.12 6.63
C VAL A 160 14.82 -0.84 7.68
N LEU A 161 15.47 -0.98 8.83
CA LEU A 161 15.00 -1.85 9.93
C LEU A 161 13.63 -1.40 10.45
N THR A 162 13.43 -0.09 10.63
CA THR A 162 12.13 0.46 11.00
C THR A 162 11.07 0.09 9.96
N LYS A 163 11.38 0.21 8.67
CA LYS A 163 10.43 -0.14 7.60
C LYS A 163 10.13 -1.63 7.53
N GLU A 164 11.09 -2.51 7.81
CA GLU A 164 10.86 -3.96 7.93
C GLU A 164 9.86 -4.29 9.06
N ILE A 165 10.05 -3.69 10.24
CA ILE A 165 9.17 -3.91 11.39
C ILE A 165 7.77 -3.38 11.11
N GLU A 166 7.68 -2.16 10.60
CA GLU A 166 6.40 -1.50 10.30
C GLU A 166 5.62 -2.27 9.21
N ILE A 167 6.25 -2.71 8.13
CA ILE A 167 5.54 -3.41 7.05
C ILE A 167 5.09 -4.81 7.49
N ALA A 168 5.89 -5.53 8.28
CA ALA A 168 5.50 -6.81 8.86
C ALA A 168 4.29 -6.67 9.79
N LYS A 169 4.23 -5.59 10.58
CA LYS A 169 3.06 -5.27 11.40
C LYS A 169 1.81 -5.01 10.57
N VAL A 170 1.94 -4.31 9.45
CA VAL A 170 0.79 -4.07 8.56
C VAL A 170 0.35 -5.37 7.87
N ILE A 171 1.27 -6.21 7.40
CA ILE A 171 0.96 -7.54 6.82
C ILE A 171 0.15 -8.38 7.82
N THR A 172 0.64 -8.56 9.04
CA THR A 172 -0.04 -9.36 10.08
C THR A 172 -1.42 -8.79 10.44
N THR A 173 -1.56 -7.46 10.45
CA THR A 173 -2.85 -6.79 10.67
C THR A 173 -3.83 -7.10 9.55
N THR A 174 -3.40 -6.99 8.29
CA THR A 174 -4.22 -7.27 7.11
C THR A 174 -4.57 -8.76 7.00
N GLU A 175 -3.66 -9.68 7.35
CA GLU A 175 -3.94 -11.11 7.40
C GLU A 175 -5.05 -11.45 8.40
N ARG A 176 -5.01 -10.84 9.59
CA ARG A 176 -6.07 -11.01 10.59
C ARG A 176 -7.42 -10.47 10.08
N GLN A 177 -7.44 -9.32 9.42
CA GLN A 177 -8.66 -8.79 8.81
C GLN A 177 -9.19 -9.70 7.70
N LEU A 178 -8.30 -10.31 6.92
CA LEU A 178 -8.68 -11.25 5.86
C LEU A 178 -9.32 -12.51 6.44
N VAL A 179 -8.83 -13.01 7.57
CA VAL A 179 -9.47 -14.12 8.31
C VAL A 179 -10.87 -13.74 8.78
N GLU A 180 -11.07 -12.52 9.29
CA GLU A 180 -12.40 -12.03 9.70
C GLU A 180 -13.38 -12.00 8.51
N VAL A 181 -12.93 -11.47 7.36
CA VAL A 181 -13.75 -11.44 6.12
C VAL A 181 -14.05 -12.85 5.61
N ASN A 182 -13.08 -13.77 5.63
CA ASN A 182 -13.30 -15.18 5.26
C ASN A 182 -14.32 -15.84 6.19
N THR A 183 -14.21 -15.62 7.50
CA THR A 183 -15.15 -16.17 8.48
C THR A 183 -16.58 -15.65 8.24
N ARG A 184 -16.72 -14.36 7.89
CA ARG A 184 -18.01 -13.78 7.52
C ARG A 184 -18.56 -14.40 6.24
N LEU A 185 -17.72 -14.63 5.24
CA LEU A 185 -18.12 -15.26 3.99
C LEU A 185 -18.60 -16.70 4.19
N ASP A 186 -17.88 -17.47 4.99
CA ASP A 186 -18.23 -18.86 5.29
C ASP A 186 -19.56 -18.95 6.04
N ARG A 187 -19.81 -18.02 6.98
CA ARG A 187 -21.12 -17.91 7.65
C ARG A 187 -22.25 -17.68 6.65
N LEU A 188 -22.10 -16.69 5.76
CA LEU A 188 -23.13 -16.39 4.75
C LEU A 188 -23.37 -17.58 3.82
N ARG A 189 -22.32 -18.31 3.44
CA ARG A 189 -22.43 -19.52 2.61
C ARG A 189 -23.19 -20.64 3.30
N LEU A 190 -22.99 -20.82 4.61
CA LEU A 190 -23.74 -21.79 5.41
C LEU A 190 -25.21 -21.39 5.51
N GLU A 191 -25.50 -20.12 5.84
CA GLU A 191 -26.87 -19.60 5.92
C GLU A 191 -27.62 -19.77 4.58
N LEU A 192 -26.96 -19.50 3.45
CA LEU A 192 -27.55 -19.69 2.11
C LEU A 192 -27.76 -21.16 1.75
N SER A 193 -26.93 -22.07 2.27
CA SER A 193 -27.07 -23.51 2.01
C SER A 193 -28.27 -24.13 2.76
N GLU A 194 -28.75 -23.47 3.81
CA GLU A 194 -29.91 -23.91 4.60
C GLU A 194 -31.25 -23.40 4.03
N VAL A 195 -31.23 -22.49 3.05
CA VAL A 195 -32.43 -21.86 2.47
C VAL A 195 -32.70 -22.43 1.07
N PHE A 196 -33.96 -22.79 0.79
CA PHE A 196 -34.38 -23.36 -0.50
C PHE A 196 -34.35 -22.35 -1.66
N GLU A 197 -34.55 -21.05 -1.37
CA GLU A 197 -34.44 -19.95 -2.33
C GLU A 197 -33.68 -18.77 -1.71
N GLU A 198 -32.51 -18.45 -2.28
CA GLU A 198 -31.70 -17.30 -1.84
C GLU A 198 -32.45 -15.99 -2.14
N THR A 199 -32.57 -15.10 -1.16
CA THR A 199 -33.17 -13.78 -1.42
C THR A 199 -32.18 -12.88 -2.18
N PRO A 200 -32.65 -11.92 -3.00
CA PRO A 200 -31.78 -10.96 -3.68
C PRO A 200 -30.84 -10.22 -2.72
N GLU A 201 -31.28 -9.96 -1.49
CA GLU A 201 -30.47 -9.32 -0.45
C GLU A 201 -29.32 -10.21 0.03
N GLN A 202 -29.57 -11.51 0.20
CA GLN A 202 -28.54 -12.47 0.63
C GLN A 202 -27.47 -12.68 -0.45
N ILE A 203 -27.89 -12.74 -1.73
CA ILE A 203 -26.98 -12.81 -2.88
C ILE A 203 -26.08 -11.56 -2.93
N ASN A 204 -26.67 -10.38 -2.77
CA ASN A 204 -25.93 -9.11 -2.79
C ASN A 204 -24.95 -9.00 -1.61
N ALA A 205 -25.36 -9.42 -0.41
CA ALA A 205 -24.50 -9.44 0.77
C ALA A 205 -23.29 -10.38 0.58
N LYS A 206 -23.49 -11.56 0.00
CA LYS A 206 -22.41 -12.50 -0.34
C LYS A 206 -21.47 -11.92 -1.39
N ASP A 207 -21.98 -11.39 -2.51
CA ASP A 207 -21.17 -10.76 -3.56
C ASP A 207 -20.30 -9.61 -3.00
N GLN A 208 -20.87 -8.83 -2.07
CA GLN A 208 -20.16 -7.76 -1.41
C GLN A 208 -18.98 -8.28 -0.57
N VAL A 209 -19.20 -9.30 0.26
CA VAL A 209 -18.13 -9.88 1.08
C VAL A 209 -17.07 -10.59 0.22
N GLU A 210 -17.46 -11.23 -0.89
CA GLU A 210 -16.52 -11.81 -1.84
C GLU A 210 -15.65 -10.75 -2.53
N THR A 211 -16.25 -9.61 -2.88
CA THR A 211 -15.53 -8.46 -3.42
C THR A 211 -14.55 -7.89 -2.39
N GLU A 212 -14.97 -7.72 -1.14
CA GLU A 212 -14.10 -7.26 -0.05
C GLU A 212 -12.91 -8.21 0.16
N ARG A 213 -13.17 -9.52 0.23
CA ARG A 213 -12.14 -10.55 0.36
C ARG A 213 -11.14 -10.50 -0.79
N HIS A 214 -11.62 -10.38 -2.02
CA HIS A 214 -10.77 -10.30 -3.20
C HIS A 214 -9.88 -9.06 -3.17
N ALA A 215 -10.44 -7.90 -2.83
CA ALA A 215 -9.68 -6.66 -2.70
C ALA A 215 -8.60 -6.75 -1.62
N MET A 216 -8.96 -7.28 -0.45
CA MET A 216 -8.04 -7.44 0.68
C MET A 216 -6.91 -8.43 0.38
N GLN A 217 -7.21 -9.53 -0.32
CA GLN A 217 -6.18 -10.46 -0.79
C GLN A 217 -5.16 -9.78 -1.71
N LYS A 218 -5.64 -8.96 -2.66
CA LYS A 218 -4.75 -8.23 -3.58
C LYS A 218 -3.89 -7.18 -2.88
N SER A 219 -4.43 -6.51 -1.87
CA SER A 219 -3.66 -5.63 -0.99
C SER A 219 -2.58 -6.40 -0.22
N LEU A 220 -2.91 -7.59 0.29
CA LEU A 220 -1.97 -8.44 1.03
C LEU A 220 -0.83 -8.95 0.14
N ASP A 221 -1.14 -9.40 -1.08
CA ASP A 221 -0.14 -9.84 -2.06
C ASP A 221 0.87 -8.70 -2.31
N LEU A 222 0.39 -7.46 -2.47
CA LEU A 222 1.23 -6.29 -2.70
C LEU A 222 2.10 -5.95 -1.50
N LEU A 223 1.53 -5.97 -0.29
CA LEU A 223 2.31 -5.75 0.93
C LEU A 223 3.42 -6.79 1.10
N LYS A 224 3.17 -8.06 0.74
CA LYS A 224 4.19 -9.12 0.77
C LYS A 224 5.30 -8.86 -0.25
N THR A 225 4.96 -8.51 -1.48
CA THR A 225 5.96 -8.13 -2.50
C THR A 225 6.75 -6.88 -2.10
N LEU A 226 6.14 -5.90 -1.44
CA LEU A 226 6.84 -4.73 -0.90
C LEU A 226 7.78 -5.12 0.24
N ASN A 227 7.37 -6.05 1.12
CA ASN A 227 8.24 -6.55 2.18
C ASN A 227 9.47 -7.28 1.63
N GLU A 228 9.32 -8.07 0.57
CA GLU A 228 10.45 -8.67 -0.15
C GLU A 228 11.42 -7.61 -0.70
N ASN A 229 10.89 -6.49 -1.20
CA ASN A 229 11.72 -5.36 -1.65
C ASN A 229 12.52 -4.72 -0.50
N VAL A 230 11.90 -4.52 0.67
CA VAL A 230 12.60 -3.99 1.85
C VAL A 230 13.68 -4.97 2.33
N GLN A 231 13.34 -6.26 2.42
CA GLN A 231 14.29 -7.30 2.82
C GLN A 231 15.46 -7.44 1.84
N SER A 232 15.21 -7.29 0.53
CA SER A 232 16.28 -7.25 -0.47
C SER A 232 17.22 -6.07 -0.20
N ALA A 233 16.67 -4.88 0.05
CA ALA A 233 17.46 -3.69 0.35
C ALA A 233 18.30 -3.86 1.63
N ALA A 234 17.72 -4.45 2.69
CA ALA A 234 18.44 -4.79 3.91
C ALA A 234 19.61 -5.76 3.65
N ASN A 235 19.38 -6.77 2.80
CA ASN A 235 20.40 -7.74 2.43
C ASN A 235 21.54 -7.11 1.60
N ASP A 236 21.22 -6.21 0.68
CA ASP A 236 22.21 -5.52 -0.14
C ASP A 236 23.13 -4.65 0.73
N ILE A 237 22.55 -3.95 1.71
CA ILE A 237 23.30 -3.19 2.73
C ILE A 237 24.26 -4.10 3.51
N ARG A 238 23.78 -5.27 3.96
CA ARG A 238 24.60 -6.25 4.70
C ARG A 238 25.73 -6.83 3.85
N LYS A 239 25.48 -7.13 2.56
CA LYS A 239 26.51 -7.65 1.64
C LYS A 239 27.61 -6.63 1.35
N GLY A 240 27.26 -5.34 1.20
CA GLY A 240 28.23 -4.26 1.06
C GLY A 240 29.21 -4.18 2.24
N GLN A 241 28.77 -4.52 3.46
CA GLN A 241 29.65 -4.61 4.62
C GLN A 241 30.65 -5.76 4.52
N CYS A 242 30.24 -6.94 4.04
CA CYS A 242 31.16 -8.08 3.90
C CYS A 242 32.24 -7.86 2.85
N GLN A 243 31.99 -7.05 1.82
CA GLN A 243 32.99 -6.72 0.79
C GLN A 243 33.99 -5.65 1.25
N THR A 244 33.68 -4.88 2.30
CA THR A 244 34.56 -3.83 2.83
C THR A 244 35.46 -4.36 3.95
N VAL A 245 36.03 -5.56 3.78
CA VAL A 245 37.16 -6.05 4.58
C VAL A 245 38.37 -6.08 3.67
N ASN A 246 39.03 -4.92 3.52
CA ASN A 246 40.33 -4.86 2.86
C ASN A 246 41.33 -5.62 3.73
N THR A 247 41.54 -6.90 3.46
CA THR A 247 42.65 -7.66 4.04
C THR A 247 43.91 -7.23 3.31
N MET A 248 44.52 -6.13 3.79
CA MET A 248 45.86 -5.74 3.35
C MET A 248 46.86 -6.68 4.02
N SER A 249 47.53 -7.51 3.22
CA SER A 249 48.63 -8.35 3.68
C SER A 249 49.92 -7.53 3.67
N PHE A 250 50.45 -7.19 4.84
CA PHE A 250 51.71 -6.45 4.99
C PHE A 250 52.91 -7.40 5.01
N GLY A 251 53.19 -8.08 3.89
CA GLY A 251 54.34 -8.97 3.76
C GLY A 251 54.46 -10.05 4.85
N ASP A 252 55.56 -10.81 4.83
CA ASP A 252 55.68 -12.04 5.63
C ASP A 252 55.83 -11.82 7.16
N HIS A 253 55.83 -10.57 7.64
CA HIS A 253 56.21 -10.26 9.02
C HIS A 253 55.15 -9.49 9.83
N ASN A 254 53.98 -9.13 9.27
CA ASN A 254 52.92 -8.48 10.04
C ASN A 254 51.53 -9.01 9.64
N ARG A 255 50.89 -9.75 10.55
CA ARG A 255 49.45 -10.06 10.47
C ARG A 255 48.72 -9.21 11.49
N GLY A 256 47.93 -8.26 11.00
CA GLY A 256 47.00 -7.47 11.81
C GLY A 256 45.70 -7.27 11.04
N VAL A 257 44.57 -7.34 11.73
CA VAL A 257 43.26 -6.95 11.18
C VAL A 257 43.04 -5.49 11.57
N GLN A 258 43.05 -4.59 10.59
CA GLN A 258 42.71 -3.19 10.82
C GLN A 258 41.24 -2.97 10.45
N THR A 259 40.40 -2.68 11.44
CA THR A 259 39.03 -2.22 11.24
C THR A 259 39.04 -0.69 11.15
N GLY A 260 38.83 -0.13 9.96
CA GLY A 260 38.74 1.32 9.75
C GLY A 260 38.30 1.69 8.34
N ILE A 261 37.53 2.78 8.22
CA ILE A 261 37.08 3.33 6.95
C ILE A 261 38.10 4.39 6.51
N SER A 262 38.81 4.15 5.41
CA SER A 262 39.68 5.15 4.79
C SER A 262 38.91 5.90 3.70
N ASN A 263 38.77 7.22 3.85
CA ASN A 263 38.17 8.11 2.84
C ASN A 263 39.23 8.81 1.97
N ALA A 264 40.49 8.38 2.01
CA ALA A 264 41.59 9.00 1.25
C ALA A 264 41.93 8.21 -0.04
N PRO A 265 42.39 8.88 -1.12
CA PRO A 265 42.87 8.21 -2.33
C PRO A 265 44.05 7.29 -2.02
N ILE A 266 43.94 6.01 -2.37
CA ILE A 266 45.01 5.03 -2.18
C ILE A 266 45.97 5.12 -3.38
N ASN A 267 47.17 5.63 -3.14
CA ASN A 267 48.25 5.63 -4.12
C ASN A 267 49.11 4.37 -3.96
N PHE A 268 49.16 3.53 -4.99
CA PHE A 268 50.08 2.39 -5.04
C PHE A 268 51.41 2.82 -5.65
N SER A 269 52.51 2.64 -4.91
CA SER A 269 53.86 2.75 -5.45
C SER A 269 54.48 1.35 -5.52
N ILE A 270 54.76 0.89 -6.75
CA ILE A 270 55.46 -0.36 -6.97
C ILE A 270 56.95 -0.05 -6.95
N GLY A 271 57.62 -0.38 -5.85
CA GLY A 271 59.08 -0.32 -5.76
C GLY A 271 59.69 -1.36 -6.71
N GLN A 272 60.31 -0.90 -7.80
CA GLN A 272 61.17 -1.75 -8.61
C GLN A 272 62.40 -2.14 -7.79
N GLY A 273 62.39 -3.36 -7.25
CA GLY A 273 63.59 -4.01 -6.74
C GLY A 273 64.55 -4.28 -7.90
N ARG A 274 65.62 -3.49 -8.01
CA ARG A 274 66.79 -3.86 -8.82
C ARG A 274 67.54 -4.97 -8.09
N GLY A 275 67.54 -6.15 -8.69
CA GLY A 275 68.45 -7.23 -8.32
C GLY A 275 69.83 -7.00 -8.92
N ILE A 276 70.84 -7.20 -8.07
CA ILE A 276 72.28 -7.42 -8.27
C ILE A 276 73.07 -6.24 -8.86
#